data_AF-A0A7C7UZK3-F1
#
_entry.id   AF-A0A7C7UZK3-F1
#
_cell.length_a   1.000
_cell.length_b   1.000
_cell.length_c   1.000
_cell.angle_alpha   90.00
_cell.angle_beta   90.00
_cell.angle_gamma   90.00
#
_symmetry.space_group_name_H-M   'P 1'
#
loop_
_entity.id
_entity.type
_entity.pdbx_description
1 polymer ?
#
loop_
_entity_poly.entity_id
_entity_poly.type
_entity_poly.pdbx_seq_one_letter_code
_entity_poly.pdbx_strand_id
1 'polypeptide(L)'
;MLTMQGQRISHPPFLKHSKKVLQSQYKYVNQNGQYFPLFFVHDGFQMPNDGGDLMSTNTQPTQKTFNRREFIKLSSLLGLGVTAGALIPRAESVAFNRRLQKVSLTRLGMGTFITITVMDPSRVKAEEAIERAFDEIDHVASLMDRYRTDSPVAILNQEGRINHVPPHVSYVVSRSLYYYKKTKGAFDITVKPLIDLYNRYIEDYRSLPGQKEVDRALKLVDGSAISLDNGAIHFKKEGMGITLDGIAKGYVVDRAIRIIQQNGIQHALVDAGGDIRATGGKEGSTPWKIGIRDPWETKSCLETVSVINGSVATSGNYEIFFDNEKLYHHIMNPRTGVSPRRSVSVSIIAPRALDADAISTAVFVLEPEEGMRFVSSLPDTECLIIDRNKKKTFSKAWPSAQWLNEKSNTLAS
;
A
#
# COMPACT_ATOMS: atom_id res chain seq x y z
N MET A 1 -47.29 1.68 33.24
CA MET A 1 -46.57 0.40 33.04
C MET A 1 -45.95 0.43 31.65
N LEU A 2 -44.72 -0.06 31.53
CA LEU A 2 -43.83 -0.09 30.35
C LEU A 2 -42.93 1.13 30.13
N THR A 3 -41.84 1.11 30.90
CA THR A 3 -40.51 1.61 30.57
C THR A 3 -39.90 0.77 29.44
N MET A 4 -39.35 1.39 28.40
CA MET A 4 -38.38 0.77 27.48
C MET A 4 -37.03 1.49 27.61
N GLN A 5 -36.02 0.72 28.02
CA GLN A 5 -34.63 1.11 28.10
C GLN A 5 -34.02 1.23 26.69
N GLY A 6 -33.39 2.37 26.41
CA GLY A 6 -32.55 2.55 25.24
C GLY A 6 -31.22 1.83 25.41
N GLN A 7 -30.92 0.86 24.54
CA GLN A 7 -29.58 0.29 24.38
C GLN A 7 -28.67 1.35 23.75
N ARG A 8 -27.65 1.79 24.51
CA ARG A 8 -26.49 2.50 23.96
C ARG A 8 -25.63 1.49 23.21
N ILE A 9 -25.48 1.67 21.90
CA ILE A 9 -24.47 0.98 21.09
C ILE A 9 -23.09 1.54 21.51
N SER A 10 -22.30 0.72 22.21
CA SER A 10 -20.92 1.03 22.56
C SER A 10 -20.03 0.92 21.33
N HIS A 11 -19.35 2.01 20.96
CA HIS A 11 -18.31 1.99 19.92
C HIS A 11 -17.07 1.21 20.40
N PRO A 12 -16.41 0.44 19.50
CA PRO A 12 -15.20 -0.29 19.85
C PRO A 12 -14.00 0.65 20.14
N PRO A 13 -13.01 0.22 20.94
CA PRO A 13 -11.93 1.07 21.48
C PRO A 13 -10.95 1.64 20.44
N PHE A 14 -10.99 1.15 19.20
CA PHE A 14 -10.02 1.41 18.13
C PHE A 14 -9.93 2.89 17.70
N LEU A 15 -11.01 3.66 17.87
CA LEU A 15 -11.11 5.06 17.39
C LEU A 15 -10.40 6.11 18.26
N LYS A 16 -9.98 5.78 19.49
CA LYS A 16 -9.35 6.78 20.38
C LYS A 16 -7.84 6.91 20.19
N HIS A 17 -7.14 5.83 19.84
CA HIS A 17 -5.69 5.87 19.61
C HIS A 17 -5.34 6.34 18.19
N SER A 18 -6.11 5.93 17.17
CA SER A 18 -5.92 6.41 15.79
C SER A 18 -6.16 7.92 15.65
N LYS A 19 -7.11 8.48 16.43
CA LYS A 19 -7.36 9.93 16.45
C LYS A 19 -6.17 10.76 16.93
N LYS A 20 -5.36 10.29 17.88
CA LYS A 20 -4.20 11.07 18.38
C LYS A 20 -3.04 11.08 17.39
N VAL A 21 -2.80 9.97 16.68
CA VAL A 21 -1.78 9.88 15.61
C VAL A 21 -2.22 10.68 14.38
N LEU A 22 -3.50 10.65 14.03
CA LEU A 22 -4.07 11.44 12.92
C LEU A 22 -4.14 12.95 13.24
N GLN A 23 -4.41 13.33 14.50
CA GLN A 23 -4.51 14.74 14.91
C GLN A 23 -3.20 15.51 14.82
N SER A 24 -2.05 14.84 14.90
CA SER A 24 -0.74 15.50 14.79
C SER A 24 -0.23 15.65 13.36
N GLN A 25 -0.82 14.94 12.38
CA GLN A 25 -0.23 14.86 11.03
C GLN A 25 -1.03 15.50 9.90
N TYR A 26 -2.36 15.62 9.97
CA TYR A 26 -3.13 16.17 8.84
C TYR A 26 -4.38 16.94 9.30
N LYS A 27 -4.32 18.29 9.24
CA LYS A 27 -5.51 19.14 9.31
C LYS A 27 -5.93 19.56 7.90
N TYR A 28 -7.04 19.01 7.42
CA TYR A 28 -8.07 19.81 6.75
C TYR A 28 -9.42 19.11 6.89
N VAL A 29 -10.35 19.76 7.59
CA VAL A 29 -11.76 19.36 7.75
C VAL A 29 -12.56 20.56 7.29
N ASN A 30 -13.42 20.41 6.28
CA ASN A 30 -14.33 21.50 5.92
C ASN A 30 -15.45 21.63 6.97
N GLN A 31 -16.21 22.73 6.93
CA GLN A 31 -17.27 23.01 7.93
C GLN A 31 -18.39 21.94 7.98
N ASN A 32 -18.41 20.98 7.04
CA ASN A 32 -19.39 19.90 6.95
C ASN A 32 -18.84 18.51 7.34
N GLY A 33 -17.61 18.42 7.87
CA GLY A 33 -17.06 17.17 8.39
C GLY A 33 -16.67 16.13 7.33
N GLN A 34 -16.49 16.53 6.06
CA GLN A 34 -16.04 15.63 4.99
C GLN A 34 -14.50 15.61 4.89
N TYR A 35 -13.95 14.39 4.75
CA TYR A 35 -12.53 14.15 4.50
C TYR A 35 -12.26 14.14 2.99
N PHE A 36 -11.29 14.95 2.54
CA PHE A 36 -10.82 14.91 1.16
C PHE A 36 -9.46 14.19 1.09
N PRO A 37 -9.23 13.31 0.11
CA PRO A 37 -7.89 12.83 -0.18
C PRO A 37 -7.00 14.00 -0.63
N LEU A 38 -5.74 14.00 -0.24
CA LEU A 38 -4.74 14.95 -0.75
C LEU A 38 -4.47 14.57 -2.22
N PHE A 39 -5.10 15.29 -3.15
CA PHE A 39 -5.10 14.94 -4.57
C PHE A 39 -3.72 15.09 -5.25
N PHE A 40 -3.49 14.20 -6.22
CA PHE A 40 -2.51 14.32 -7.30
C PHE A 40 -2.71 15.62 -8.09
N VAL A 41 -1.61 16.31 -8.43
CA VAL A 41 -1.60 17.28 -9.53
C VAL A 41 -1.58 16.51 -10.84
N HIS A 42 -2.69 16.51 -11.57
CA HIS A 42 -2.69 16.27 -13.01
C HIS A 42 -3.68 17.24 -13.65
N ASP A 43 -3.14 18.11 -14.52
CA ASP A 43 -3.79 18.97 -15.51
C ASP A 43 -5.10 19.68 -15.14
N GLY A 44 -4.96 20.99 -14.91
CA GLY A 44 -5.94 22.01 -15.34
C GLY A 44 -7.36 21.88 -14.79
N PHE A 45 -7.56 22.28 -13.52
CA PHE A 45 -8.88 22.69 -13.04
C PHE A 45 -8.80 24.09 -12.47
N GLN A 46 -9.40 25.05 -13.17
CA GLN A 46 -9.54 26.44 -12.76
C GLN A 46 -10.88 26.57 -12.01
N MET A 47 -10.85 27.09 -10.78
CA MET A 47 -12.05 27.30 -9.96
C MET A 47 -13.00 28.30 -10.65
N PRO A 48 -14.31 28.02 -10.79
CA PRO A 48 -15.28 29.03 -11.19
C PRO A 48 -15.47 30.04 -10.05
N ASN A 49 -15.35 31.34 -10.37
CA ASN A 49 -15.80 32.43 -9.51
C ASN A 49 -17.34 32.42 -9.43
N ASP A 50 -17.88 32.47 -8.22
CA ASP A 50 -19.28 32.76 -7.97
C ASP A 50 -19.62 34.19 -8.39
N GLY A 51 -20.57 34.31 -9.31
CA GLY A 51 -21.12 35.57 -9.80
C GLY A 51 -22.20 35.25 -10.82
N GLY A 52 -23.43 35.05 -10.34
CA GLY A 52 -24.56 34.70 -11.19
C GLY A 52 -24.96 35.82 -12.15
N ASP A 53 -25.50 35.41 -13.30
CA ASP A 53 -26.71 36.04 -13.80
C ASP A 53 -27.50 35.07 -14.68
N LEU A 54 -28.82 35.19 -14.58
CA LEU A 54 -29.86 34.37 -15.21
C LEU A 54 -29.83 34.52 -16.74
N MET A 55 -30.09 33.44 -17.49
CA MET A 55 -30.99 33.44 -18.65
C MET A 55 -31.30 32.01 -19.12
N SER A 56 -32.59 31.78 -19.28
CA SER A 56 -33.28 30.55 -19.69
C SER A 56 -32.94 30.09 -21.12
N THR A 57 -32.75 28.78 -21.31
CA THR A 57 -33.23 28.10 -22.54
C THR A 57 -33.74 26.70 -22.21
N ASN A 58 -34.88 26.39 -22.80
CA ASN A 58 -35.76 25.27 -22.55
C ASN A 58 -35.56 24.24 -23.68
N THR A 59 -35.12 23.03 -23.38
CA THR A 59 -35.14 21.89 -24.32
C THR A 59 -35.40 20.58 -23.57
N GLN A 60 -36.61 20.05 -23.71
CA GLN A 60 -36.97 18.70 -23.27
C GLN A 60 -36.46 17.64 -24.26
N PRO A 61 -36.06 16.44 -23.81
CA PRO A 61 -35.73 15.32 -24.69
C PRO A 61 -36.98 14.57 -25.17
N THR A 62 -37.08 14.32 -26.47
CA THR A 62 -38.14 13.51 -27.09
C THR A 62 -37.87 12.02 -26.90
N GLN A 63 -38.69 11.34 -26.10
CA GLN A 63 -38.76 9.87 -26.08
C GLN A 63 -39.56 9.38 -27.29
N LYS A 64 -38.94 8.61 -28.19
CA LYS A 64 -39.65 7.86 -29.24
C LYS A 64 -40.24 6.58 -28.64
N THR A 65 -41.56 6.48 -28.57
CA THR A 65 -42.29 5.25 -28.24
C THR A 65 -42.65 4.50 -29.52
N PHE A 66 -42.26 3.22 -29.63
CA PHE A 66 -42.61 2.36 -30.77
C PHE A 66 -44.08 1.90 -30.68
N ASN A 67 -44.81 1.99 -31.79
CA ASN A 67 -46.21 1.59 -31.84
C ASN A 67 -46.38 0.09 -32.13
N ARG A 68 -47.42 -0.52 -31.57
CA ARG A 68 -47.74 -1.97 -31.63
C ARG A 68 -47.79 -2.55 -33.06
N ARG A 69 -48.02 -1.72 -34.08
CA ARG A 69 -48.01 -2.11 -35.51
C ARG A 69 -46.60 -2.24 -36.11
N GLU A 70 -45.58 -1.57 -35.57
CA GLU A 70 -44.19 -1.74 -36.00
C GLU A 70 -43.55 -3.00 -35.38
N PHE A 71 -43.98 -3.37 -34.17
CA PHE A 71 -43.56 -4.61 -33.52
C PHE A 71 -44.07 -5.88 -34.24
N ILE A 72 -45.28 -5.81 -34.82
CA ILE A 72 -45.86 -6.94 -35.58
C ILE A 72 -45.17 -7.11 -36.95
N LYS A 73 -44.67 -6.04 -37.56
CA LYS A 73 -43.87 -6.13 -38.80
C LYS A 73 -42.49 -6.77 -38.58
N LEU A 74 -41.94 -6.68 -37.36
CA LEU A 74 -40.67 -7.31 -37.02
C LEU A 74 -40.80 -8.80 -36.70
N SER A 75 -41.99 -9.28 -36.34
CA SER A 75 -42.24 -10.66 -35.89
C SER A 75 -42.70 -11.62 -37.00
N SER A 76 -42.98 -11.12 -38.22
CA SER A 76 -43.38 -11.96 -39.36
C SER A 76 -42.22 -12.56 -40.16
N LEU A 77 -40.96 -12.36 -39.74
CA LEU A 77 -39.76 -12.90 -40.42
C LEU A 77 -39.24 -14.23 -39.86
N LEU A 78 -39.92 -14.82 -38.86
CA LEU A 78 -39.50 -16.10 -38.25
C LEU A 78 -40.41 -17.29 -38.59
N GLY A 79 -41.26 -17.15 -39.60
CA GLY A 79 -42.15 -18.23 -40.03
C GLY A 79 -42.10 -18.44 -41.54
N LEU A 80 -41.15 -19.26 -41.99
CA LEU A 80 -41.23 -20.20 -43.14
C LEU A 80 -39.81 -20.67 -43.46
N GLY A 81 -39.53 -21.96 -43.18
CA GLY A 81 -38.30 -22.60 -43.62
C GLY A 81 -38.34 -22.88 -45.12
N VAL A 82 -37.32 -22.43 -45.85
CA VAL A 82 -36.91 -23.00 -47.14
C VAL A 82 -35.39 -22.98 -47.21
N THR A 83 -34.85 -24.17 -47.49
CA THR A 83 -33.47 -24.54 -47.77
C THR A 83 -32.85 -23.75 -48.92
N ALA A 84 -31.85 -22.92 -48.65
CA ALA A 84 -30.82 -22.49 -49.60
C ALA A 84 -29.61 -21.95 -48.80
N GLY A 85 -28.40 -22.35 -49.18
CA GLY A 85 -27.16 -22.13 -48.44
C GLY A 85 -26.98 -20.68 -47.95
N ALA A 86 -27.19 -20.47 -46.66
CA ALA A 86 -26.87 -19.21 -46.01
C ALA A 86 -25.38 -19.23 -45.66
N LEU A 87 -24.63 -18.36 -46.34
CA LEU A 87 -23.39 -17.77 -45.82
C LEU A 87 -23.59 -17.50 -44.33
N ILE A 88 -22.98 -18.32 -43.47
CA ILE A 88 -22.81 -17.94 -42.06
C ILE A 88 -22.01 -16.65 -42.14
N PRO A 89 -22.54 -15.49 -41.71
CA PRO A 89 -21.69 -14.34 -41.52
C PRO A 89 -20.70 -14.81 -40.46
N ARG A 90 -19.44 -15.00 -40.84
CA ARG A 90 -18.35 -15.02 -39.86
C ARG A 90 -18.65 -13.82 -38.99
N ALA A 91 -18.89 -14.06 -37.70
CA ALA A 91 -19.03 -12.97 -36.75
C ALA A 91 -17.75 -12.14 -36.91
N GLU A 92 -17.86 -11.05 -37.66
CA GLU A 92 -16.85 -10.02 -37.65
C GLU A 92 -16.81 -9.62 -36.19
N SER A 93 -15.72 -9.99 -35.53
CA SER A 93 -15.39 -9.47 -34.23
C SER A 93 -15.24 -7.97 -34.43
N VAL A 94 -16.35 -7.24 -34.35
CA VAL A 94 -16.35 -5.80 -34.23
C VAL A 94 -15.53 -5.56 -32.98
N ALA A 95 -14.29 -5.12 -33.16
CA ALA A 95 -13.45 -4.66 -32.08
C ALA A 95 -14.19 -3.47 -31.47
N PHE A 96 -15.03 -3.76 -30.48
CA PHE A 96 -15.66 -2.75 -29.67
C PHE A 96 -14.49 -2.06 -28.98
N ASN A 97 -14.16 -0.87 -29.47
CA ASN A 97 -13.09 -0.06 -28.90
C ASN A 97 -13.58 0.41 -27.53
N ARG A 98 -13.52 -0.49 -26.53
CA ARG A 98 -14.01 -0.20 -25.19
C ARG A 98 -12.93 0.63 -24.52
N ARG A 99 -13.09 1.94 -24.62
CA ARG A 99 -12.29 2.91 -23.88
C ARG A 99 -12.23 2.49 -22.41
N LEU A 100 -11.02 2.36 -21.87
CA LEU A 100 -10.81 2.03 -20.47
C LEU A 100 -11.48 3.10 -19.59
N GLN A 101 -12.23 2.65 -18.59
CA GLN A 101 -12.83 3.52 -17.60
C GLN A 101 -11.97 3.49 -16.33
N LYS A 102 -11.65 4.69 -15.81
CA LYS A 102 -10.92 4.84 -14.55
C LYS A 102 -11.90 4.79 -13.38
N VAL A 103 -11.68 3.85 -12.47
CA VAL A 103 -12.36 3.80 -11.16
C VAL A 103 -11.31 3.91 -10.08
N SER A 104 -11.55 4.74 -9.08
CA SER A 104 -10.65 4.88 -7.93
C SER A 104 -11.45 5.00 -6.65
N LEU A 105 -10.99 4.29 -5.61
CA LEU A 105 -11.55 4.36 -4.27
C LEU A 105 -10.44 4.46 -3.24
N THR A 106 -10.65 5.30 -2.23
CA THR A 106 -9.72 5.50 -1.12
C THR A 106 -10.40 5.14 0.20
N ARG A 107 -9.71 4.37 1.04
CA ARG A 107 -10.14 4.03 2.41
C ARG A 107 -9.01 4.32 3.41
N LEU A 108 -9.37 4.48 4.68
CA LEU A 108 -8.41 4.48 5.78
C LEU A 108 -8.13 3.04 6.20
N GLY A 109 -6.85 2.66 6.27
CA GLY A 109 -6.41 1.33 6.66
C GLY A 109 -4.92 1.32 7.00
N MET A 110 -4.48 0.41 7.88
CA MET A 110 -3.07 0.28 8.29
C MET A 110 -2.42 1.59 8.77
N GLY A 111 -3.20 2.49 9.37
CA GLY A 111 -2.71 3.79 9.85
C GLY A 111 -2.47 4.84 8.75
N THR A 112 -2.92 4.59 7.52
CA THR A 112 -2.74 5.49 6.37
C THR A 112 -3.96 5.51 5.45
N PHE A 113 -3.89 6.28 4.35
CA PHE A 113 -4.83 6.20 3.25
C PHE A 113 -4.37 5.15 2.25
N ILE A 114 -5.28 4.25 1.90
CA ILE A 114 -5.08 3.24 0.87
C ILE A 114 -5.96 3.60 -0.32
N THR A 115 -5.35 3.81 -1.48
CA THR A 115 -6.04 4.12 -2.74
C THR A 115 -5.85 2.99 -3.73
N ILE A 116 -6.95 2.49 -4.29
CA ILE A 116 -6.94 1.51 -5.37
C ILE A 116 -7.52 2.18 -6.60
N THR A 117 -6.72 2.25 -7.67
CA THR A 117 -7.14 2.72 -8.99
C THR A 117 -7.14 1.54 -9.95
N VAL A 118 -8.25 1.35 -10.66
CA VAL A 118 -8.41 0.34 -11.72
C VAL A 118 -8.80 1.02 -13.02
N MET A 119 -8.24 0.52 -14.12
CA MET A 119 -8.65 0.87 -15.49
C MET A 119 -9.22 -0.38 -16.17
N ASP A 120 -10.53 -0.41 -16.43
CA ASP A 120 -11.19 -1.54 -17.12
C ASP A 120 -12.32 -1.03 -18.03
N PRO A 121 -12.62 -1.69 -19.16
CA PRO A 121 -13.80 -1.40 -19.97
C PRO A 121 -15.14 -1.41 -19.22
N SER A 122 -15.24 -2.23 -18.16
CA SER A 122 -16.44 -2.40 -17.35
C SER A 122 -16.23 -1.76 -15.98
N ARG A 123 -16.91 -0.63 -15.73
CA ARG A 123 -16.90 0.02 -14.42
C ARG A 123 -17.40 -0.88 -13.30
N VAL A 124 -18.45 -1.67 -13.52
CA VAL A 124 -18.98 -2.60 -12.51
C VAL A 124 -17.92 -3.61 -12.10
N LYS A 125 -17.22 -4.20 -13.07
CA LYS A 125 -16.13 -5.16 -12.81
C LYS A 125 -14.96 -4.49 -12.06
N ALA A 126 -14.64 -3.24 -12.40
CA ALA A 126 -13.62 -2.48 -11.70
C ALA A 126 -14.00 -2.20 -10.24
N GLU A 127 -15.23 -1.77 -9.98
CA GLU A 127 -15.77 -1.54 -8.63
C GLU A 127 -15.76 -2.84 -7.81
N GLU A 128 -16.25 -3.95 -8.36
CA GLU A 128 -16.24 -5.27 -7.68
C GLU A 128 -14.82 -5.75 -7.33
N ALA A 129 -13.86 -5.55 -8.22
CA ALA A 129 -12.47 -5.95 -7.96
C ALA A 129 -11.81 -5.06 -6.90
N ILE A 130 -12.13 -3.77 -6.87
CA ILE A 130 -11.68 -2.84 -5.83
C ILE A 130 -12.21 -3.27 -4.46
N GLU A 131 -13.50 -3.60 -4.37
CA GLU A 131 -14.11 -4.08 -3.12
C GLU A 131 -13.44 -5.36 -2.61
N ARG A 132 -13.28 -6.36 -3.48
CA ARG A 132 -12.57 -7.62 -3.13
C ARG A 132 -11.11 -7.38 -2.72
N ALA A 133 -10.45 -6.42 -3.34
CA ALA A 133 -9.09 -6.06 -2.99
C ALA A 133 -9.03 -5.41 -1.60
N PHE A 134 -9.99 -4.55 -1.24
CA PHE A 134 -10.09 -4.03 0.12
C PHE A 134 -10.39 -5.11 1.15
N ASP A 135 -11.26 -6.07 0.85
CA ASP A 135 -11.52 -7.20 1.74
C ASP A 135 -10.25 -8.03 2.01
N GLU A 136 -9.44 -8.29 1.00
CA GLU A 136 -8.13 -8.96 1.14
C GLU A 136 -7.15 -8.12 1.95
N ILE A 137 -7.12 -6.80 1.73
CA ILE A 137 -6.28 -5.88 2.51
C ILE A 137 -6.64 -5.95 3.98
N ASP A 138 -7.92 -5.82 4.32
CA ASP A 138 -8.41 -5.83 5.69
C ASP A 138 -8.14 -7.20 6.35
N HIS A 139 -8.37 -8.30 5.62
CA HIS A 139 -8.07 -9.65 6.08
C HIS A 139 -6.58 -9.81 6.39
N VAL A 140 -5.70 -9.58 5.42
CA VAL A 140 -4.25 -9.82 5.56
C VAL A 140 -3.62 -8.88 6.59
N ALA A 141 -4.03 -7.60 6.61
CA ALA A 141 -3.55 -6.64 7.60
C ALA A 141 -3.95 -7.05 9.03
N SER A 142 -5.17 -7.57 9.23
CA SER A 142 -5.63 -8.01 10.55
C SER A 142 -4.78 -9.14 11.14
N LEU A 143 -4.20 -10.00 10.28
CA LEU A 143 -3.33 -11.10 10.71
C LEU A 143 -1.95 -10.62 11.19
N MET A 144 -1.53 -9.44 10.76
CA MET A 144 -0.19 -8.89 11.00
C MET A 144 -0.18 -7.73 12.02
N ASP A 145 -1.37 -7.29 12.45
CA ASP A 145 -1.53 -6.17 13.36
C ASP A 145 -1.11 -6.53 14.80
N ARG A 146 0.04 -6.04 15.23
CA ARG A 146 0.57 -6.28 16.59
C ARG A 146 -0.23 -5.61 17.72
N TYR A 147 -1.15 -4.69 17.41
CA TYR A 147 -2.00 -4.01 18.39
C TYR A 147 -3.33 -4.74 18.61
N ARG A 148 -3.69 -5.66 17.71
CA ARG A 148 -4.85 -6.54 17.86
C ARG A 148 -4.49 -7.74 18.71
N THR A 149 -5.04 -7.83 19.92
CA THR A 149 -4.75 -8.91 20.88
C THR A 149 -5.03 -10.31 20.35
N ASP A 150 -5.91 -10.44 19.36
CA ASP A 150 -6.29 -11.71 18.72
C ASP A 150 -5.49 -12.04 17.45
N SER A 151 -4.57 -11.16 17.02
CA SER A 151 -3.78 -11.42 15.81
C SER A 151 -2.68 -12.47 16.07
N PRO A 152 -2.32 -13.28 15.06
CA PRO A 152 -1.19 -14.20 15.14
C PRO A 152 0.12 -13.53 15.60
N VAL A 153 0.39 -12.31 15.14
CA VAL A 153 1.60 -11.56 15.52
C VAL A 153 1.55 -11.11 16.99
N ALA A 154 0.39 -10.67 17.48
CA ALA A 154 0.23 -10.31 18.89
C ALA A 154 0.37 -11.54 19.80
N ILE A 155 -0.26 -12.66 19.43
CA ILE A 155 -0.15 -13.93 20.16
C ILE A 155 1.31 -14.39 20.22
N LEU A 156 2.03 -14.38 19.09
CA LEU A 156 3.45 -14.71 19.05
C LEU A 156 4.28 -13.79 19.98
N ASN A 157 3.99 -12.49 19.97
CA ASN A 157 4.68 -11.52 20.82
C ASN A 157 4.39 -11.68 22.32
N GLN A 158 3.19 -12.14 22.67
CA GLN A 158 2.78 -12.35 24.05
C GLN A 158 3.30 -13.68 24.60
N GLU A 159 3.14 -14.75 23.83
CA GLU A 159 3.40 -16.13 24.28
C GLU A 159 4.82 -16.61 23.92
N GLY A 160 5.54 -15.85 23.08
CA GLY A 160 6.84 -16.24 22.53
C GLY A 160 6.79 -17.39 21.54
N ARG A 161 5.60 -17.93 21.25
CA ARG A 161 5.35 -19.03 20.32
C ARG A 161 3.92 -19.01 19.79
N ILE A 162 3.74 -19.53 18.59
CA ILE A 162 2.44 -19.79 17.99
C ILE A 162 2.51 -21.04 17.12
N ASN A 163 1.50 -21.90 17.24
CA ASN A 163 1.32 -23.08 16.39
C ASN A 163 0.26 -22.79 15.33
N HIS A 164 0.26 -23.53 14.22
CA HIS A 164 -0.69 -23.36 13.11
C HIS A 164 -0.73 -21.94 12.56
N VAL A 165 0.45 -21.38 12.31
CA VAL A 165 0.63 -20.02 11.81
C VAL A 165 -0.08 -19.88 10.45
N PRO A 166 -0.94 -18.86 10.27
CA PRO A 166 -1.58 -18.61 8.99
C PRO A 166 -0.54 -18.45 7.86
N PRO A 167 -0.81 -18.98 6.65
CA PRO A 167 0.16 -18.96 5.54
C PRO A 167 0.69 -17.57 5.21
N HIS A 168 -0.14 -16.53 5.29
CA HIS A 168 0.27 -15.14 5.07
C HIS A 168 1.34 -14.69 6.07
N VAL A 169 1.16 -14.99 7.35
CA VAL A 169 2.11 -14.62 8.42
C VAL A 169 3.40 -15.43 8.28
N SER A 170 3.28 -16.74 8.03
CA SER A 170 4.45 -17.60 7.79
C SER A 170 5.27 -17.13 6.60
N TYR A 171 4.63 -16.72 5.51
CA TYR A 171 5.30 -16.21 4.32
C TYR A 171 6.03 -14.89 4.61
N VAL A 172 5.36 -13.92 5.24
CA VAL A 172 6.00 -12.63 5.56
C VAL A 172 7.18 -12.81 6.52
N VAL A 173 7.04 -13.60 7.58
CA VAL A 173 8.15 -13.90 8.50
C VAL A 173 9.30 -14.60 7.77
N SER A 174 9.01 -15.57 6.89
CA SER A 174 10.05 -16.21 6.07
C SER A 174 10.78 -15.20 5.18
N ARG A 175 10.06 -14.26 4.55
CA ARG A 175 10.66 -13.20 3.73
C ARG A 175 11.48 -12.22 4.57
N SER A 176 11.01 -11.88 5.77
CA SER A 176 11.77 -11.07 6.73
C SER A 176 13.09 -11.73 7.11
N LEU A 177 13.09 -13.03 7.41
CA LEU A 177 14.31 -13.78 7.73
C LEU A 177 15.27 -13.89 6.53
N TYR A 178 14.74 -13.95 5.31
CA TYR A 178 15.54 -13.85 4.09
C TYR A 178 16.28 -12.51 4.01
N TYR A 179 15.58 -11.39 4.22
CA TYR A 179 16.19 -10.05 4.20
C TYR A 179 17.12 -9.80 5.38
N TYR A 180 16.80 -10.31 6.57
CA TYR A 180 17.71 -10.32 7.71
C TYR A 180 19.07 -10.92 7.34
N LYS A 181 19.09 -12.11 6.73
CA LYS A 181 20.33 -12.74 6.27
C LYS A 181 21.03 -11.93 5.16
N LYS A 182 20.29 -11.47 4.14
CA LYS A 182 20.87 -10.72 3.00
C LYS A 182 21.51 -9.40 3.40
N THR A 183 20.93 -8.72 4.38
CA THR A 183 21.35 -7.41 4.86
C THR A 183 22.30 -7.49 6.07
N LYS A 184 22.67 -8.71 6.48
CA LYS A 184 23.49 -8.96 7.69
C LYS A 184 22.88 -8.27 8.93
N GLY A 185 21.58 -8.43 9.10
CA GLY A 185 20.81 -7.92 10.24
C GLY A 185 20.49 -6.43 10.21
N ALA A 186 20.69 -5.71 9.09
CA ALA A 186 20.24 -4.32 9.00
C ALA A 186 18.71 -4.21 8.89
N PHE A 187 18.08 -5.15 8.18
CA PHE A 187 16.65 -5.40 8.29
C PHE A 187 16.40 -6.49 9.32
N ASP A 188 15.78 -6.16 10.45
CA ASP A 188 15.43 -7.14 11.48
C ASP A 188 14.04 -6.86 12.04
N ILE A 189 13.14 -7.83 11.91
CA ILE A 189 11.78 -7.70 12.46
C ILE A 189 11.75 -7.80 13.98
N THR A 190 12.81 -8.28 14.62
CA THR A 190 12.90 -8.42 16.09
C THR A 190 13.20 -7.12 16.83
N VAL A 191 13.18 -5.96 16.15
CA VAL A 191 13.39 -4.64 16.77
C VAL A 191 12.27 -4.18 17.70
N LYS A 192 11.17 -4.94 17.82
CA LYS A 192 10.01 -4.56 18.66
C LYS A 192 10.39 -4.20 20.10
N PRO A 193 11.26 -4.93 20.84
CA PRO A 193 11.65 -4.55 22.19
C PRO A 193 12.29 -3.15 22.29
N LEU A 194 13.03 -2.73 21.25
CA LEU A 194 13.56 -1.37 21.16
C LEU A 194 12.43 -0.36 20.91
N ILE A 195 11.55 -0.62 19.95
CA ILE A 195 10.42 0.28 19.64
C ILE A 195 9.56 0.49 20.90
N ASP A 196 9.22 -0.58 21.60
CA ASP A 196 8.39 -0.53 22.81
C ASP A 196 9.12 0.18 23.96
N LEU A 197 10.45 0.05 24.07
CA LEU A 197 11.26 0.79 25.03
C LEU A 197 11.18 2.30 24.75
N TYR A 198 11.43 2.73 23.51
CA TYR A 198 11.37 4.14 23.14
C TYR A 198 9.97 4.72 23.33
N ASN A 199 8.92 4.03 22.88
CA ASN A 199 7.53 4.46 23.06
C ASN A 199 7.20 4.68 24.55
N ARG A 200 7.53 3.72 25.41
CA ARG A 200 7.29 3.82 26.85
C ARG A 200 7.99 5.03 27.46
N TYR A 201 9.25 5.28 27.10
CA TYR A 201 9.99 6.42 27.64
C TYR A 201 9.42 7.77 27.20
N ILE A 202 8.94 7.85 25.96
CA ILE A 202 8.28 9.05 25.44
C ILE A 202 6.91 9.27 26.10
N GLU A 203 6.14 8.21 26.29
CA GLU A 203 4.79 8.28 26.87
C GLU A 203 4.82 8.57 28.37
N ASP A 204 5.64 7.83 29.12
CA ASP A 204 5.62 7.85 30.59
C ASP A 204 6.56 8.91 31.18
N TYR A 205 7.72 9.15 30.54
CA TYR A 205 8.79 9.99 31.10
C TYR A 205 9.09 11.24 30.29
N ARG A 206 8.48 11.41 29.10
CA ARG A 206 8.79 12.52 28.16
C ARG A 206 10.30 12.66 27.89
N SER A 207 11.00 11.54 27.88
CA SER A 207 12.46 11.47 27.74
C SER A 207 12.86 10.29 26.87
N LEU A 208 14.15 10.15 26.62
CA LEU A 208 14.72 9.03 25.87
C LEU A 208 15.33 8.00 26.83
N PRO A 209 15.33 6.71 26.47
CA PRO A 209 15.95 5.69 27.29
C PRO A 209 17.47 5.92 27.44
N GLY A 210 18.00 5.59 28.60
CA GLY A 210 19.44 5.54 28.83
C GLY A 210 20.10 4.40 28.06
N GLN A 211 21.42 4.51 27.82
CA GLN A 211 22.17 3.50 27.07
C GLN A 211 22.09 2.12 27.71
N LYS A 212 22.06 2.03 29.06
CA LYS A 212 21.96 0.74 29.77
C LYS A 212 20.65 0.02 29.46
N GLU A 213 19.55 0.75 29.31
CA GLU A 213 18.24 0.21 28.95
C GLU A 213 18.21 -0.23 27.49
N VAL A 214 18.80 0.55 26.59
CA VAL A 214 18.98 0.20 25.18
C VAL A 214 19.80 -1.08 25.03
N ASP A 215 20.92 -1.19 25.75
CA ASP A 215 21.80 -2.38 25.74
C ASP A 215 21.08 -3.64 26.24
N ARG A 216 20.15 -3.50 27.21
CA ARG A 216 19.31 -4.63 27.66
C ARG A 216 18.32 -5.04 26.58
N ALA A 217 17.66 -4.10 25.93
CA ALA A 217 16.71 -4.39 24.85
C ALA A 217 17.41 -5.00 23.63
N LEU A 218 18.63 -4.54 23.30
CA LEU A 218 19.44 -5.07 22.19
C LEU A 218 19.73 -6.57 22.30
N LYS A 219 19.84 -7.12 23.53
CA LYS A 219 20.04 -8.56 23.74
C LYS A 219 18.88 -9.41 23.21
N LEU A 220 17.70 -8.80 23.04
CA LEU A 220 16.47 -9.41 22.55
C LEU A 220 16.26 -9.20 21.03
N VAL A 221 17.14 -8.43 20.37
CA VAL A 221 17.09 -8.16 18.93
C VAL A 221 18.04 -9.12 18.23
N ASP A 222 17.48 -10.16 17.62
CA ASP A 222 18.22 -11.21 16.95
C ASP A 222 17.30 -12.04 16.04
N GLY A 223 17.18 -11.66 14.77
CA GLY A 223 16.41 -12.43 13.79
C GLY A 223 16.83 -13.90 13.64
N SER A 224 18.07 -14.27 13.97
CA SER A 224 18.54 -15.68 13.94
C SER A 224 17.97 -16.54 15.08
N ALA A 225 17.43 -15.87 16.11
CA ALA A 225 16.77 -16.48 17.25
C ALA A 225 15.25 -16.72 17.03
N ILE A 226 14.74 -16.49 15.81
CA ILE A 226 13.42 -16.96 15.39
C ILE A 226 13.55 -18.35 14.77
N SER A 227 12.73 -19.30 15.23
CA SER A 227 12.49 -20.55 14.51
C SER A 227 11.18 -20.45 13.71
N LEU A 228 11.20 -20.99 12.50
CA LEU A 228 10.03 -21.18 11.65
C LEU A 228 10.10 -22.62 11.12
N ASP A 229 9.28 -23.50 11.71
CA ASP A 229 9.30 -24.94 11.45
C ASP A 229 7.89 -25.54 11.53
N ASN A 230 7.53 -26.38 10.56
CA ASN A 230 6.26 -27.13 10.52
C ASN A 230 4.99 -26.29 10.80
N GLY A 231 4.94 -25.05 10.31
CA GLY A 231 3.80 -24.16 10.54
C GLY A 231 3.72 -23.59 11.96
N ALA A 232 4.81 -23.66 12.74
CA ALA A 232 4.97 -22.99 14.02
C ALA A 232 6.06 -21.92 13.94
N ILE A 233 5.94 -20.89 14.77
CA ILE A 233 6.98 -19.89 15.01
C ILE A 233 7.23 -19.83 16.50
N HIS A 234 8.49 -19.78 16.92
CA HIS A 234 8.86 -19.52 18.31
C HIS A 234 10.16 -18.73 18.43
N PHE A 235 10.29 -18.00 19.53
CA PHE A 235 11.51 -17.30 19.91
C PHE A 235 12.41 -18.18 20.77
N LYS A 236 13.72 -18.14 20.51
CA LYS A 236 14.71 -18.87 21.32
C LYS A 236 15.07 -18.17 22.63
N LYS A 237 14.67 -16.91 22.81
CA LYS A 237 14.93 -16.11 24.02
C LYS A 237 13.61 -15.52 24.53
N GLU A 238 13.42 -15.59 25.84
CA GLU A 238 12.29 -14.95 26.51
C GLU A 238 12.40 -13.42 26.39
N GLY A 239 11.25 -12.74 26.19
CA GLY A 239 11.18 -11.29 26.04
C GLY A 239 11.42 -10.77 24.61
N MET A 240 11.79 -11.64 23.67
CA MET A 240 11.80 -11.28 22.24
C MET A 240 10.41 -10.88 21.75
N GLY A 241 10.37 -10.11 20.67
CA GLY A 241 9.15 -9.78 19.95
C GLY A 241 9.45 -9.34 18.53
N ILE A 242 8.48 -9.47 17.64
CA ILE A 242 8.56 -9.03 16.25
C ILE A 242 7.59 -7.90 15.93
N THR A 243 8.00 -7.03 15.01
CA THR A 243 7.12 -6.14 14.25
C THR A 243 7.28 -6.43 12.76
N LEU A 244 6.20 -6.35 12.00
CA LEU A 244 6.22 -6.51 10.54
C LEU A 244 6.05 -5.16 9.82
N ASP A 245 6.16 -4.03 10.53
CA ASP A 245 5.83 -2.70 10.02
C ASP A 245 6.65 -2.26 8.79
N GLY A 246 7.87 -2.81 8.61
CA GLY A 246 8.76 -2.55 7.46
C GLY A 246 8.69 -3.58 6.32
N ILE A 247 7.63 -4.39 6.25
CA ILE A 247 7.42 -5.36 5.16
C ILE A 247 5.94 -5.68 4.89
N ALA A 248 5.07 -5.55 5.91
CA ALA A 248 3.68 -5.96 5.83
C ALA A 248 2.85 -5.10 4.86
N LYS A 249 3.12 -3.79 4.79
CA LYS A 249 2.42 -2.89 3.86
C LYS A 249 2.70 -3.29 2.43
N GLY A 250 3.97 -3.48 2.08
CA GLY A 250 4.34 -4.00 0.77
C GLY A 250 3.67 -5.33 0.42
N TYR A 251 3.56 -6.25 1.38
CA TYR A 251 2.86 -7.53 1.15
C TYR A 251 1.36 -7.36 0.90
N VAL A 252 0.69 -6.55 1.72
CA VAL A 252 -0.75 -6.28 1.59
C VAL A 252 -1.07 -5.66 0.23
N VAL A 253 -0.23 -4.74 -0.23
CA VAL A 253 -0.33 -4.12 -1.56
C VAL A 253 -0.16 -5.16 -2.68
N ASP A 254 0.82 -6.07 -2.57
CA ASP A 254 1.00 -7.17 -3.53
C ASP A 254 -0.23 -8.12 -3.55
N ARG A 255 -0.84 -8.39 -2.40
CA ARG A 255 -2.05 -9.22 -2.29
C ARG A 255 -3.25 -8.57 -2.96
N ALA A 256 -3.47 -7.28 -2.73
CA ALA A 256 -4.53 -6.51 -3.38
C ALA A 256 -4.42 -6.57 -4.91
N ILE A 257 -3.23 -6.34 -5.45
CA ILE A 257 -2.99 -6.42 -6.90
C ILE A 257 -3.24 -7.84 -7.43
N ARG A 258 -2.84 -8.88 -6.68
CA ARG A 258 -3.14 -10.26 -7.07
C ARG A 258 -4.64 -10.51 -7.16
N ILE A 259 -5.44 -10.04 -6.21
CA ILE A 259 -6.91 -10.17 -6.25
C ILE A 259 -7.48 -9.43 -7.46
N ILE A 260 -7.01 -8.22 -7.74
CA ILE A 260 -7.45 -7.44 -8.91
C ILE A 260 -7.15 -8.20 -10.22
N GLN A 261 -5.95 -8.76 -10.35
CA GLN A 261 -5.55 -9.56 -11.51
C GLN A 261 -6.35 -10.86 -11.64
N GLN A 262 -6.68 -11.53 -10.53
CA GLN A 262 -7.54 -12.72 -10.53
C GLN A 262 -8.97 -12.42 -10.98
N ASN A 263 -9.43 -11.17 -10.83
CA ASN A 263 -10.67 -10.68 -11.40
C ASN A 263 -10.53 -10.28 -12.88
N GLY A 264 -9.41 -10.58 -13.53
CA GLY A 264 -9.18 -10.35 -14.96
C GLY A 264 -8.92 -8.88 -15.32
N ILE A 265 -8.47 -8.06 -14.37
CA ILE A 265 -8.05 -6.67 -14.61
C ILE A 265 -6.55 -6.62 -14.83
N GLN A 266 -6.13 -5.98 -15.91
CA GLN A 266 -4.72 -5.89 -16.30
C GLN A 266 -4.05 -4.58 -15.88
N HIS A 267 -4.85 -3.54 -15.61
CA HIS A 267 -4.38 -2.17 -15.43
C HIS A 267 -4.84 -1.65 -14.07
N ALA A 268 -3.95 -1.66 -13.08
CA ALA A 268 -4.28 -1.22 -11.74
C ALA A 268 -3.07 -0.65 -11.00
N LEU A 269 -3.34 0.20 -10.04
CA LEU A 269 -2.38 0.76 -9.11
C LEU A 269 -2.99 0.75 -7.71
N VAL A 270 -2.25 0.17 -6.76
CA VAL A 270 -2.57 0.22 -5.32
C VAL A 270 -1.49 1.03 -4.64
N ASP A 271 -1.89 2.02 -3.85
CA ASP A 271 -1.02 2.87 -3.02
C ASP A 271 -1.49 2.78 -1.56
N ALA A 272 -0.63 2.27 -0.68
CA ALA A 272 -0.83 2.26 0.75
C ALA A 272 0.21 3.15 1.43
N GLY A 273 -0.08 4.46 1.50
CA GLY A 273 0.77 5.42 2.20
C GLY A 273 2.16 5.62 1.60
N GLY A 274 2.35 5.40 0.30
CA GLY A 274 3.66 5.49 -0.36
C GLY A 274 4.26 4.14 -0.74
N ASP A 275 3.68 3.03 -0.26
CA ASP A 275 3.97 1.69 -0.76
C ASP A 275 3.02 1.36 -1.90
N ILE A 276 3.58 1.33 -3.11
CA ILE A 276 2.84 1.34 -4.35
C ILE A 276 3.18 0.09 -5.16
N ARG A 277 2.16 -0.56 -5.72
CA ARG A 277 2.30 -1.59 -6.76
C ARG A 277 1.42 -1.23 -7.94
N ALA A 278 1.99 -1.29 -9.13
CA ALA A 278 1.28 -1.11 -10.39
C ALA A 278 1.35 -2.39 -11.23
N THR A 279 0.27 -2.68 -11.96
CA THR A 279 0.22 -3.68 -13.02
C THR A 279 -0.37 -3.06 -14.28
N GLY A 280 0.17 -3.45 -15.44
CA GLY A 280 -0.11 -2.84 -16.73
C GLY A 280 0.29 -1.37 -16.81
N GLY A 281 -0.02 -0.74 -17.94
CA GLY A 281 -0.01 0.72 -18.08
C GLY A 281 -1.35 1.36 -17.72
N LYS A 282 -1.45 2.70 -17.71
CA LYS A 282 -2.72 3.42 -17.51
C LYS A 282 -3.65 3.27 -18.72
N GLU A 283 -3.10 3.43 -19.92
CA GLU A 283 -3.77 3.24 -21.21
C GLU A 283 -2.80 2.56 -22.17
N GLY A 284 -3.09 1.31 -22.54
CA GLY A 284 -2.16 0.46 -23.32
C GLY A 284 -0.84 0.25 -22.57
N SER A 285 0.27 0.67 -23.19
CA SER A 285 1.64 0.58 -22.65
C SER A 285 2.12 1.87 -21.96
N THR A 286 1.24 2.84 -21.68
CA THR A 286 1.65 4.09 -21.01
C THR A 286 1.98 3.82 -19.53
N PRO A 287 3.22 4.09 -19.06
CA PRO A 287 3.60 3.85 -17.66
C PRO A 287 2.80 4.67 -16.65
N TRP A 288 2.64 4.12 -15.45
CA TRP A 288 2.18 4.89 -14.29
C TRP A 288 3.27 5.87 -13.85
N LYS A 289 2.90 7.13 -13.60
CA LYS A 289 3.78 8.14 -13.04
C LYS A 289 3.61 8.17 -11.53
N ILE A 290 4.69 7.88 -10.80
CA ILE A 290 4.71 7.85 -9.34
C ILE A 290 5.62 8.97 -8.87
N GLY A 291 5.06 9.90 -8.10
CA GLY A 291 5.81 11.00 -7.49
C GLY A 291 6.51 10.55 -6.21
N ILE A 292 7.78 10.91 -6.07
CA ILE A 292 8.54 10.77 -4.82
C ILE A 292 8.43 12.09 -4.07
N ARG A 293 7.92 12.04 -2.84
CA ARG A 293 7.66 13.22 -2.01
C ARG A 293 8.96 13.86 -1.54
N ASP A 294 8.98 15.19 -1.45
CA ASP A 294 10.05 15.89 -0.75
C ASP A 294 9.89 15.71 0.78
N PRO A 295 10.91 15.22 1.50
CA PRO A 295 10.82 14.98 2.93
C PRO A 295 10.79 16.26 3.79
N TRP A 296 11.18 17.41 3.24
CA TRP A 296 11.07 18.74 3.87
C TRP A 296 9.78 19.46 3.49
N GLU A 297 9.30 19.26 2.26
CA GLU A 297 8.09 19.89 1.74
C GLU A 297 7.06 18.84 1.32
N THR A 298 6.22 18.41 2.26
CA THR A 298 5.28 17.29 2.05
C THR A 298 4.27 17.47 0.91
N LYS A 299 4.12 18.70 0.38
CA LYS A 299 3.25 19.02 -0.76
C LYS A 299 3.98 19.05 -2.11
N SER A 300 5.31 18.97 -2.12
CA SER A 300 6.09 19.01 -3.36
C SER A 300 6.54 17.61 -3.78
N CYS A 301 6.64 17.45 -5.10
CA CYS A 301 7.14 16.25 -5.75
C CYS A 301 8.60 16.50 -6.08
N LEU A 302 9.50 15.72 -5.47
CA LEU A 302 10.93 15.88 -5.64
C LEU A 302 11.45 15.20 -6.91
N GLU A 303 10.90 14.01 -7.22
CA GLU A 303 11.24 13.19 -8.39
C GLU A 303 9.98 12.48 -8.89
N THR A 304 9.98 12.03 -10.13
CA THR A 304 8.90 11.19 -10.67
C THR A 304 9.48 9.98 -11.38
N VAL A 305 8.98 8.80 -11.04
CA VAL A 305 9.39 7.53 -11.66
C VAL A 305 8.26 6.94 -12.50
N SER A 306 8.63 6.19 -13.54
CA SER A 306 7.68 5.61 -14.50
C SER A 306 7.66 4.10 -14.36
N VAL A 307 6.50 3.53 -14.06
CA VAL A 307 6.38 2.12 -13.67
C VAL A 307 5.33 1.39 -14.49
N ILE A 308 5.72 0.23 -15.02
CA ILE A 308 4.82 -0.81 -15.56
C ILE A 308 5.17 -2.12 -14.85
N ASN A 309 4.18 -2.79 -14.25
CA ASN A 309 4.41 -4.05 -13.53
C ASN A 309 5.52 -3.96 -12.46
N GLY A 310 5.63 -2.82 -11.80
CA GLY A 310 6.66 -2.53 -10.80
C GLY A 310 6.06 -1.96 -9.50
N SER A 311 6.92 -1.82 -8.52
CA SER A 311 6.57 -1.30 -7.20
C SER A 311 7.49 -0.19 -6.80
N VAL A 312 7.00 0.72 -5.95
CA VAL A 312 7.80 1.77 -5.31
C VAL A 312 7.45 1.76 -3.83
N ALA A 313 8.44 1.75 -2.95
CA ALA A 313 8.23 1.94 -1.51
C ALA A 313 9.21 2.97 -0.99
N THR A 314 8.82 3.74 0.02
CA THR A 314 9.68 4.78 0.60
C THR A 314 9.73 4.66 2.11
N SER A 315 10.93 4.57 2.67
CA SER A 315 11.18 4.67 4.11
C SER A 315 11.70 6.06 4.47
N GLY A 316 11.14 6.68 5.50
CA GLY A 316 11.49 8.04 5.90
C GLY A 316 11.45 8.27 7.41
N ASN A 317 12.35 9.12 7.91
CA ASN A 317 12.32 9.56 9.33
C ASN A 317 11.22 10.59 9.64
N TYR A 318 10.53 11.08 8.61
CA TYR A 318 9.50 12.11 8.71
C TYR A 318 8.08 11.55 8.86
N GLU A 319 7.93 10.22 8.83
CA GLU A 319 6.63 9.57 8.98
C GLU A 319 6.26 9.36 10.45
N ILE A 320 7.09 8.65 11.22
CA ILE A 320 6.85 8.42 12.66
C ILE A 320 8.15 8.69 13.42
N PHE A 321 8.11 9.71 14.28
CA PHE A 321 9.25 10.22 15.05
C PHE A 321 8.90 10.44 16.52
N PHE A 322 9.93 10.42 17.37
CA PHE A 322 9.85 10.50 18.83
C PHE A 322 10.32 11.86 19.37
N ASP A 323 11.04 12.64 18.55
CA ASP A 323 11.57 13.96 18.88
C ASP A 323 11.26 14.99 17.78
N ASN A 324 11.27 16.28 18.11
CA ASN A 324 10.94 17.35 17.17
C ASN A 324 11.99 17.47 16.05
N GLU A 325 13.23 17.14 16.35
CA GLU A 325 14.38 17.14 15.44
C GLU A 325 14.43 15.89 14.53
N LYS A 326 13.50 14.94 14.73
CA LYS A 326 13.38 13.67 13.98
C LYS A 326 14.69 12.88 13.97
N LEU A 327 15.47 12.95 15.05
CA LEU A 327 16.67 12.15 15.27
C LEU A 327 16.35 10.76 15.83
N TYR A 328 15.17 10.62 16.44
CA TYR A 328 14.64 9.39 17.00
C TYR A 328 13.33 9.10 16.29
N HIS A 329 13.26 7.95 15.64
CA HIS A 329 12.13 7.55 14.81
C HIS A 329 11.97 6.04 14.79
N HIS A 330 10.82 5.59 14.30
CA HIS A 330 10.40 4.19 14.35
C HIS A 330 11.34 3.22 13.60
N ILE A 331 12.10 3.68 12.60
CA ILE A 331 13.17 2.88 11.96
C ILE A 331 14.35 2.77 12.93
N MET A 332 14.54 1.59 13.51
CA MET A 332 15.60 1.30 14.49
C MET A 332 16.78 0.61 13.81
N ASN A 333 18.01 0.99 14.17
CA ASN A 333 19.19 0.22 13.78
C ASN A 333 19.36 -0.97 14.75
N PRO A 334 19.24 -2.23 14.26
CA PRO A 334 19.29 -3.43 15.13
C PRO A 334 20.66 -3.64 15.80
N ARG A 335 21.73 -3.01 15.30
CA ARG A 335 23.09 -3.15 15.84
C ARG A 335 23.38 -2.16 16.96
N THR A 336 22.83 -0.95 16.87
CA THR A 336 23.14 0.15 17.81
C THR A 336 22.00 0.46 18.76
N GLY A 337 20.78 0.02 18.44
CA GLY A 337 19.59 0.27 19.25
C GLY A 337 19.05 1.68 19.14
N VAL A 338 19.60 2.50 18.23
CA VAL A 338 19.20 3.89 17.98
C VAL A 338 18.77 4.06 16.53
N SER A 339 17.98 5.09 16.24
CA SER A 339 17.57 5.41 14.87
C SER A 339 18.76 5.87 14.01
N PRO A 340 18.88 5.40 12.75
CA PRO A 340 19.86 5.91 11.77
C PRO A 340 19.74 7.43 11.59
N ARG A 341 20.82 8.10 11.20
CA ARG A 341 20.86 9.57 11.19
C ARG A 341 21.27 10.18 9.88
N ARG A 342 21.95 9.49 8.97
CA ARG A 342 22.47 10.13 7.76
C ARG A 342 21.39 10.21 6.70
N SER A 343 20.61 9.15 6.53
CA SER A 343 19.48 9.09 5.60
C SER A 343 18.24 9.80 6.15
N VAL A 344 17.49 10.45 5.27
CA VAL A 344 16.19 11.11 5.55
C VAL A 344 15.06 10.39 4.82
N SER A 345 15.32 9.99 3.58
CA SER A 345 14.37 9.25 2.74
C SER A 345 15.11 8.24 1.89
N VAL A 346 14.55 7.04 1.77
CA VAL A 346 15.03 5.99 0.87
C VAL A 346 13.84 5.47 0.09
N SER A 347 13.87 5.66 -1.22
CA SER A 347 12.87 5.12 -2.14
C SER A 347 13.47 3.97 -2.93
N ILE A 348 12.75 2.84 -3.02
CA ILE A 348 13.16 1.63 -3.74
C ILE A 348 12.15 1.34 -4.84
N ILE A 349 12.65 1.00 -6.03
CA ILE A 349 11.87 0.38 -7.10
C ILE A 349 12.24 -1.11 -7.16
N ALA A 350 11.23 -1.99 -7.17
CA ALA A 350 11.43 -3.44 -7.26
C ALA A 350 10.23 -4.13 -7.96
N PRO A 351 10.31 -5.44 -8.30
CA PRO A 351 9.20 -6.16 -8.93
C PRO A 351 8.05 -6.49 -7.98
N ARG A 352 8.24 -6.38 -6.66
CA ARG A 352 7.22 -6.68 -5.64
C ARG A 352 7.26 -5.58 -4.59
N ALA A 353 6.09 -5.15 -4.12
CA ALA A 353 6.01 -4.11 -3.09
C ALA A 353 6.55 -4.62 -1.75
N LEU A 354 6.37 -5.91 -1.43
CA LEU A 354 7.01 -6.55 -0.28
C LEU A 354 8.54 -6.38 -0.28
N ASP A 355 9.17 -6.58 -1.44
CA ASP A 355 10.62 -6.47 -1.55
C ASP A 355 11.05 -5.00 -1.45
N ALA A 356 10.34 -4.10 -2.13
CA ALA A 356 10.63 -2.65 -2.06
C ALA A 356 10.54 -2.11 -0.62
N ASP A 357 9.50 -2.48 0.13
CA ASP A 357 9.26 -2.07 1.52
C ASP A 357 10.42 -2.52 2.43
N ALA A 358 10.74 -3.83 2.41
CA ALA A 358 11.84 -4.39 3.20
C ALA A 358 13.22 -3.82 2.82
N ILE A 359 13.49 -3.67 1.52
CA ILE A 359 14.76 -3.11 1.03
C ILE A 359 14.87 -1.63 1.41
N SER A 360 13.77 -0.86 1.37
CA SER A 360 13.80 0.56 1.72
C SER A 360 14.19 0.75 3.18
N THR A 361 13.62 -0.05 4.08
CA THR A 361 13.97 -0.08 5.50
C THR A 361 15.43 -0.52 5.69
N ALA A 362 15.85 -1.59 5.00
CA ALA A 362 17.22 -2.09 5.09
C ALA A 362 18.26 -1.03 4.69
N VAL A 363 18.05 -0.38 3.54
CA VAL A 363 18.95 0.63 2.99
C VAL A 363 18.97 1.88 3.88
N PHE A 364 17.83 2.24 4.48
CA PHE A 364 17.78 3.31 5.49
C PHE A 364 18.72 3.03 6.67
N VAL A 365 18.74 1.77 7.15
CA VAL A 365 19.61 1.35 8.26
C VAL A 365 21.08 1.20 7.84
N LEU A 366 21.35 0.71 6.63
CA LEU A 366 22.70 0.56 6.09
C LEU A 366 23.39 1.90 5.79
N GLU A 367 22.61 2.99 5.66
CA GLU A 367 23.09 4.32 5.29
C GLU A 367 23.65 4.36 3.84
N PRO A 368 23.91 5.54 3.25
CA PRO A 368 23.99 5.69 1.78
C PRO A 368 25.00 4.78 1.06
N GLU A 369 26.24 4.67 1.56
CA GLU A 369 27.28 3.93 0.84
C GLU A 369 27.10 2.40 0.90
N GLU A 370 26.73 1.86 2.06
CA GLU A 370 26.49 0.42 2.21
C GLU A 370 25.15 0.03 1.58
N GLY A 371 24.13 0.88 1.72
CA GLY A 371 22.83 0.75 1.07
C GLY A 371 22.93 0.70 -0.46
N MET A 372 23.73 1.57 -1.07
CA MET A 372 23.93 1.56 -2.52
C MET A 372 24.64 0.27 -3.01
N ARG A 373 25.63 -0.21 -2.26
CA ARG A 373 26.29 -1.50 -2.56
C ARG A 373 25.31 -2.67 -2.44
N PHE A 374 24.44 -2.65 -1.43
CA PHE A 374 23.42 -3.67 -1.26
C PHE A 374 22.42 -3.68 -2.43
N VAL A 375 21.87 -2.53 -2.80
CA VAL A 375 20.94 -2.41 -3.94
C VAL A 375 21.60 -2.88 -5.24
N SER A 376 22.86 -2.48 -5.48
CA SER A 376 23.61 -2.91 -6.67
C SER A 376 23.86 -4.43 -6.75
N SER A 377 23.68 -5.16 -5.65
CA SER A 377 23.79 -6.63 -5.61
C SER A 377 22.48 -7.37 -5.90
N LEU A 378 21.38 -6.63 -6.00
CA LEU A 378 20.04 -7.19 -6.23
C LEU A 378 19.65 -7.04 -7.70
N PRO A 379 19.10 -8.09 -8.32
CA PRO A 379 18.54 -7.98 -9.66
C PRO A 379 17.30 -7.10 -9.62
N ASP A 380 17.08 -6.35 -10.70
CA ASP A 380 15.87 -5.54 -10.88
C ASP A 380 15.55 -4.75 -9.61
N THR A 381 16.49 -3.98 -9.10
CA THR A 381 16.25 -3.12 -7.92
C THR A 381 17.00 -1.82 -8.09
N GLU A 382 16.29 -0.70 -7.96
CA GLU A 382 16.87 0.64 -8.06
C GLU A 382 16.51 1.45 -6.81
N CYS A 383 17.35 2.41 -6.45
CA CYS A 383 17.12 3.26 -5.28
C CYS A 383 17.45 4.74 -5.49
N LEU A 384 16.74 5.56 -4.73
CA LEU A 384 17.05 6.96 -4.45
C LEU A 384 17.22 7.11 -2.94
N ILE A 385 18.40 7.56 -2.54
CA ILE A 385 18.73 7.86 -1.15
C ILE A 385 18.91 9.37 -1.02
N ILE A 386 18.22 9.97 -0.06
CA ILE A 386 18.31 11.39 0.27
C ILE A 386 18.87 11.49 1.68
N ASP A 387 20.00 12.16 1.85
CA ASP A 387 20.63 12.37 3.15
C ASP A 387 20.21 13.69 3.81
N ARG A 388 20.60 13.89 5.07
CA ARG A 388 20.30 15.12 5.84
C ARG A 388 20.84 16.40 5.23
N ASN A 389 21.88 16.31 4.41
CA ASN A 389 22.47 17.44 3.69
C ASN A 389 21.75 17.71 2.36
N LYS A 390 20.58 17.09 2.13
CA LYS A 390 19.81 17.13 0.89
C LYS A 390 20.55 16.53 -0.31
N LYS A 391 21.63 15.77 -0.09
CA LYS A 391 22.33 15.08 -1.17
C LYS A 391 21.47 13.91 -1.64
N LYS A 392 21.16 13.91 -2.93
CA LYS A 392 20.50 12.79 -3.62
C LYS A 392 21.57 11.85 -4.16
N THR A 393 21.42 10.56 -3.88
CA THR A 393 22.27 9.49 -4.41
C THR A 393 21.37 8.49 -5.11
N PHE A 394 21.65 8.24 -6.39
CA PHE A 394 20.84 7.39 -7.26
C PHE A 394 21.59 6.12 -7.61
N SER A 395 20.90 4.99 -7.68
CA SER A 395 21.43 3.81 -8.34
C SER A 395 21.51 4.03 -9.85
N LYS A 396 22.34 3.24 -10.52
CA LYS A 396 22.75 3.51 -11.90
C LYS A 396 21.58 3.60 -12.88
N ALA A 397 20.54 2.77 -12.74
CA ALA A 397 19.42 2.76 -13.66
C ALA A 397 18.20 3.55 -13.16
N TRP A 398 18.28 4.24 -12.01
CA TRP A 398 17.20 5.08 -11.49
C TRP A 398 16.76 6.19 -12.47
N PRO A 399 17.65 6.99 -13.08
CA PRO A 399 17.23 8.08 -13.97
C PRO A 399 16.63 7.57 -15.30
N SER A 400 16.99 6.36 -15.69
CA SER A 400 16.52 5.66 -16.90
C SER A 400 15.44 4.61 -16.61
N ALA A 401 14.94 4.54 -15.38
CA ALA A 401 13.96 3.55 -14.93
C ALA A 401 12.59 3.82 -15.57
N GLN A 402 12.47 3.61 -16.89
CA GLN A 402 11.26 3.05 -17.43
C GLN A 402 11.28 1.59 -17.00
N TRP A 403 10.67 1.31 -15.86
CA TRP A 403 10.52 -0.06 -15.39
C TRP A 403 9.45 -0.73 -16.25
N LEU A 404 9.85 -1.19 -17.43
CA LEU A 404 9.07 -1.96 -18.40
C LEU A 404 9.33 -3.43 -18.13
N ASN A 405 8.90 -3.94 -16.98
CA ASN A 405 9.13 -5.36 -16.68
C ASN A 405 8.11 -6.22 -17.44
N GLU A 406 8.38 -6.45 -18.73
CA GLU A 406 7.57 -7.34 -19.60
C GLU A 406 7.69 -8.82 -19.17
N LYS A 407 8.68 -9.18 -18.35
CA LYS A 407 9.03 -10.57 -18.03
C LYS A 407 8.37 -11.15 -16.76
N SER A 408 7.55 -10.40 -16.03
CA SER A 408 7.06 -10.82 -14.70
C SER A 408 5.73 -11.62 -14.68
N ASN A 409 5.13 -11.93 -15.84
CA ASN A 409 3.87 -12.69 -15.88
C ASN A 409 3.99 -14.21 -15.60
N THR A 410 5.19 -14.74 -15.33
CA THR A 410 5.41 -16.20 -15.25
C THR A 410 5.85 -16.75 -13.90
N LEU A 411 5.88 -15.97 -12.81
CA LEU A 411 6.27 -16.48 -11.49
C LEU A 411 5.22 -16.22 -10.41
N ALA A 412 4.08 -16.90 -10.55
CA ALA A 412 3.10 -17.08 -9.49
C ALA A 412 2.49 -18.49 -9.57
N SER A 413 3.33 -19.50 -9.34
CA SER A 413 2.91 -20.86 -8.96
C SER A 413 3.19 -21.08 -7.49
#